data_AF-A0A0E9WBN8-F1
#
_entry.id   AF-A0A0E9WBN8-F1
#
_cell.length_a   1.000
_cell.length_b   1.000
_cell.length_c   1.000
_cell.angle_alpha   90.00
_cell.angle_beta   90.00
_cell.angle_gamma   90.00
#
_symmetry.space_group_name_H-M   'P 1'
#
loop_
_entity.id
_entity.type
_entity.pdbx_description
1 polymer ?
#
loop_
_entity_poly.entity_id
_entity_poly.type
_entity_poly.pdbx_seq_one_letter_code
_entity_poly.pdbx_strand_id
1 'polypeptide(L)'
;MGGGKGGIDHYVTPVRYGRLILEVGGCCELGEVEPFLSEVAKKLPFPAKVVSRESLAAMQQEEAEREQNNQNPWTFKRVVTSNMLGIRKVLSPFDLHNHGRFSGKFHNPGRV
;
A
#
# COMPACT_ATOMS: atom_id res chain seq x y z
N MET A 1 20.35 -18.21 26.06
CA MET A 1 19.24 -18.30 25.08
C MET A 1 19.68 -19.24 23.97
N GLY A 2 19.06 -20.40 23.89
CA GLY A 2 19.43 -21.58 23.12
C GLY A 2 18.66 -22.78 23.68
N GLY A 3 18.47 -23.84 22.91
CA GLY A 3 17.58 -24.97 23.27
C GLY A 3 16.69 -25.49 22.14
N GLY A 4 16.88 -25.01 20.91
CA GLY A 4 16.12 -25.41 19.72
C GLY A 4 15.03 -24.43 19.33
N LYS A 5 14.38 -24.70 18.19
CA LYS A 5 13.21 -23.95 17.74
C LYS A 5 11.98 -24.38 18.54
N GLY A 6 11.18 -23.43 19.00
CA GLY A 6 9.90 -23.73 19.67
C GLY A 6 8.95 -24.50 18.75
N GLY A 7 8.02 -25.24 19.36
CA GLY A 7 6.93 -25.92 18.65
C GLY A 7 6.04 -24.95 17.87
N ILE A 8 5.23 -25.49 16.96
CA ILE A 8 4.28 -24.67 16.17
C ILE A 8 3.10 -24.29 17.07
N ASP A 9 2.81 -22.98 17.13
CA ASP A 9 1.70 -22.43 17.92
C ASP A 9 0.44 -22.24 17.06
N HIS A 10 0.52 -21.38 16.04
CA HIS A 10 -0.60 -21.11 15.13
C HIS A 10 -0.11 -20.76 13.72
N TYR A 11 -1.04 -20.77 12.76
CA TYR A 11 -0.80 -20.38 11.38
C TYR A 11 -1.40 -19.00 11.10
N VAL A 12 -0.73 -18.24 10.23
CA VAL A 12 -1.16 -16.90 9.82
C VAL A 12 -1.09 -16.76 8.30
N THR A 13 -1.88 -15.85 7.77
CA THR A 13 -1.87 -15.51 6.33
C THR A 13 -1.23 -14.14 6.13
N PRO A 14 -0.07 -14.05 5.44
CA PRO A 14 0.55 -12.76 5.17
C PRO A 14 -0.23 -11.99 4.09
N VAL A 15 -0.53 -10.74 4.38
CA VAL A 15 -1.25 -9.82 3.48
C VAL A 15 -0.31 -8.67 3.09
N ARG A 16 -0.24 -8.38 1.79
CA ARG A 16 0.52 -7.23 1.25
C ARG A 16 -0.43 -6.07 0.91
N TYR A 17 0.13 -4.87 0.82
CA TYR A 17 -0.61 -3.69 0.39
C TYR A 17 -1.25 -3.87 -0.99
N GLY A 18 -2.44 -3.31 -1.18
CA GLY A 18 -3.20 -3.40 -2.43
C GLY A 18 -3.95 -4.72 -2.63
N ARG A 19 -3.89 -5.65 -1.66
CA ARG A 19 -4.63 -6.91 -1.74
C ARG A 19 -6.10 -6.74 -1.37
N LEU A 20 -6.99 -7.28 -2.21
CA LEU A 20 -8.41 -7.39 -1.90
C LEU A 20 -8.61 -8.52 -0.86
N ILE A 21 -9.33 -8.20 0.22
CA ILE A 21 -9.57 -9.12 1.34
C ILE A 21 -10.92 -9.81 1.21
N LEU A 22 -11.96 -9.04 0.90
CA LEU A 22 -13.32 -9.51 0.75
C LEU A 22 -13.94 -8.83 -0.47
N GLU A 23 -14.62 -9.61 -1.28
CA GLU A 23 -15.33 -9.16 -2.47
C GLU A 23 -16.82 -9.43 -2.26
N VAL A 24 -17.64 -8.42 -2.56
CA VAL A 24 -19.11 -8.51 -2.52
C VAL A 24 -19.62 -8.23 -3.92
N GLY A 25 -20.49 -9.09 -4.42
CA GLY A 25 -21.17 -8.92 -5.69
C GLY A 25 -22.63 -9.36 -5.58
N GLY A 26 -23.48 -8.79 -6.43
CA GLY A 26 -24.92 -9.04 -6.44
C GLY A 26 -25.71 -7.83 -6.94
N CYS A 27 -27.03 -7.89 -6.81
CA CYS A 27 -27.91 -6.75 -7.08
C CYS A 27 -27.98 -5.82 -5.86
N CYS A 28 -26.85 -5.20 -5.52
CA CYS A 28 -26.75 -4.26 -4.41
C CYS A 28 -25.94 -3.02 -4.82
N GLU A 29 -26.31 -1.89 -4.24
CA GLU A 29 -25.61 -0.62 -4.47
C GLU A 29 -24.50 -0.43 -3.43
N LEU A 30 -23.47 0.34 -3.78
CA LEU A 30 -22.33 0.57 -2.88
C LEU A 30 -22.78 1.13 -1.52
N GLY A 31 -23.76 2.03 -1.51
CA GLY A 31 -24.28 2.64 -0.28
C GLY A 31 -24.92 1.66 0.70
N GLU A 32 -25.38 0.50 0.23
CA GLU A 32 -25.96 -0.54 1.09
C GLU A 32 -24.87 -1.36 1.80
N VAL A 33 -23.76 -1.63 1.10
CA VAL A 33 -22.66 -2.48 1.58
C VAL A 33 -21.57 -1.68 2.30
N GLU A 34 -21.40 -0.41 1.98
CA GLU A 34 -20.33 0.45 2.49
C GLU A 34 -20.31 0.56 4.03
N PRO A 35 -21.44 0.74 4.74
CA PRO A 35 -21.43 0.84 6.21
C PRO A 35 -20.89 -0.44 6.87
N PHE A 36 -21.35 -1.60 6.38
CA PHE A 36 -20.90 -2.90 6.88
C PHE A 36 -19.41 -3.13 6.59
N LEU A 37 -18.99 -2.89 5.35
CA LEU A 37 -17.59 -3.07 4.95
C LEU A 37 -16.65 -2.10 5.68
N SER A 38 -17.12 -0.90 6.00
CA SER A 38 -16.38 0.09 6.76
C SER A 38 -16.15 -0.36 8.21
N GLU A 39 -17.15 -0.98 8.85
CA GLU A 39 -17.00 -1.57 10.17
C GLU A 39 -16.02 -2.75 10.18
N VAL A 40 -16.03 -3.58 9.13
CA VAL A 40 -15.04 -4.66 8.97
C VAL A 40 -13.64 -4.08 8.78
N ALA A 41 -13.48 -3.05 7.94
CA ALA A 41 -12.21 -2.39 7.68
C ALA A 41 -11.58 -1.80 8.95
N LYS A 42 -12.39 -1.21 9.84
CA LYS A 42 -11.92 -0.68 11.14
C LYS A 42 -11.38 -1.76 12.08
N LYS A 43 -11.87 -3.01 11.97
CA LYS A 43 -11.45 -4.14 12.81
C LYS A 43 -10.17 -4.82 12.31
N LEU A 44 -9.74 -4.55 11.08
CA LEU A 44 -8.53 -5.15 10.54
C LEU A 44 -7.28 -4.58 11.22
N PRO A 45 -6.21 -5.39 11.40
CA PRO A 45 -4.97 -4.96 12.05
C PRO A 45 -4.09 -4.07 11.15
N PHE A 46 -4.62 -3.64 9.99
CA PHE A 46 -3.96 -2.78 9.02
C PHE A 46 -4.97 -1.82 8.39
N PRO A 47 -4.54 -0.63 7.91
CA PRO A 47 -5.43 0.30 7.22
C PRO A 47 -6.07 -0.35 6.00
N ALA A 48 -7.39 -0.35 5.96
CA ALA A 48 -8.18 -0.85 4.84
C ALA A 48 -9.21 0.22 4.42
N LYS A 49 -9.56 0.21 3.14
CA LYS A 49 -10.54 1.14 2.56
C LYS A 49 -11.53 0.34 1.73
N VAL A 50 -12.81 0.69 1.86
CA VAL A 50 -13.87 0.16 0.99
C VAL A 50 -13.73 0.81 -0.38
N VAL A 51 -13.72 -0.01 -1.42
CA VAL A 51 -13.58 0.47 -2.80
C VAL A 51 -14.57 -0.27 -3.70
N SER A 52 -15.20 0.47 -4.62
CA SER A 52 -15.87 -0.07 -5.79
C SER A 52 -14.91 -0.13 -6.97
N ARG A 53 -15.33 -0.77 -8.06
CA ARG A 53 -14.58 -0.79 -9.32
C ARG A 53 -14.29 0.62 -9.84
N GLU A 54 -15.29 1.49 -9.80
CA GLU A 54 -15.19 2.86 -10.27
C GLU A 54 -14.30 3.71 -9.35
N SER A 55 -14.49 3.60 -8.02
CA SER A 55 -13.67 4.37 -7.08
C SER A 55 -12.20 3.94 -7.13
N LEU A 56 -11.93 2.65 -7.35
CA LEU A 56 -10.56 2.14 -7.49
C LEU A 56 -9.90 2.68 -8.76
N ALA A 57 -10.63 2.71 -9.88
CA ALA A 57 -10.13 3.28 -11.12
C ALA A 57 -9.86 4.78 -10.98
N ALA A 58 -10.76 5.52 -10.34
CA ALA A 58 -10.59 6.95 -10.07
C ALA A 58 -9.37 7.22 -9.18
N MET A 59 -9.14 6.42 -8.13
CA MET A 59 -7.96 6.54 -7.28
C MET A 59 -6.65 6.32 -8.06
N GLN A 60 -6.61 5.33 -8.96
CA GLN A 60 -5.44 5.06 -9.79
C GLN A 60 -5.17 6.19 -10.80
N GLN A 61 -6.24 6.76 -11.37
CA GLN A 61 -6.14 7.92 -12.26
C GLN A 61 -5.63 9.15 -11.50
N GLU A 62 -6.15 9.44 -10.31
CA GLU A 62 -5.69 10.54 -9.48
C GLU A 62 -4.20 10.39 -9.11
N GLU A 63 -3.75 9.18 -8.76
CA GLU A 63 -2.32 8.92 -8.50
C GLU A 63 -1.46 9.20 -9.74
N ALA A 64 -1.88 8.72 -10.91
CA ALA A 64 -1.17 8.95 -12.18
C ALA A 64 -1.14 10.43 -12.57
N GLU A 65 -2.24 11.15 -12.39
CA GLU A 65 -2.33 12.59 -12.64
C GLU A 65 -1.42 13.38 -11.70
N ARG A 66 -1.36 13.01 -10.42
CA ARG A 66 -0.48 13.65 -9.44
C ARG A 66 1.00 13.41 -9.76
N GLU A 67 1.36 12.23 -10.26
CA GLU A 67 2.72 11.96 -10.75
C GLU A 67 3.07 12.81 -11.98
N GLN A 68 2.15 12.90 -12.96
CA GLN A 68 2.37 13.65 -14.20
C GLN A 68 2.42 15.16 -13.97
N ASN A 69 1.56 15.68 -13.09
CA ASN A 69 1.43 17.11 -12.81
C ASN A 69 2.36 17.59 -11.69
N ASN A 70 3.31 16.75 -11.24
CA ASN A 70 4.26 17.11 -10.20
C ASN A 70 5.19 18.23 -10.68
N GLN A 71 5.04 19.41 -10.07
CA GLN A 71 5.86 20.59 -10.38
C GLN A 71 7.30 20.48 -9.84
N ASN A 72 7.55 19.57 -8.89
CA ASN A 72 8.88 19.41 -8.33
C ASN A 72 9.79 18.66 -9.33
N PRO A 73 10.89 19.28 -9.80
CA PRO A 73 11.82 18.63 -10.72
C PRO A 73 12.60 17.45 -10.11
N TRP A 74 12.56 17.32 -8.77
CA TRP A 74 13.26 16.29 -8.00
C TRP A 74 12.30 15.21 -7.51
N THR A 75 12.14 14.14 -8.29
CA THR A 75 11.40 12.96 -7.86
C THR A 75 12.28 11.99 -7.08
N PHE A 76 11.70 11.27 -6.13
CA PHE A 76 12.44 10.28 -5.35
C PHE A 76 13.05 9.20 -6.26
N LYS A 77 12.27 8.72 -7.24
CA LYS A 77 12.72 7.77 -8.25
C LYS A 77 14.00 8.25 -8.93
N ARG A 78 14.06 9.51 -9.38
CA ARG A 78 15.23 10.09 -10.05
C ARG A 78 16.45 10.14 -9.12
N VAL A 79 16.27 10.64 -7.90
CA VAL A 79 17.36 10.80 -6.91
C VAL A 79 18.01 9.45 -6.58
N VAL A 80 17.18 8.42 -6.35
CA VAL A 80 17.65 7.09 -5.93
C VAL A 80 18.25 6.30 -7.10
N THR A 81 17.62 6.35 -8.28
CA THR A 81 18.13 5.66 -9.48
C THR A 81 19.47 6.23 -9.94
N SER A 82 19.67 7.55 -9.88
CA SER A 82 20.95 8.16 -10.23
C SER A 82 21.98 8.15 -9.07
N ASN A 83 21.63 7.60 -7.90
CA ASN A 83 22.47 7.64 -6.69
C ASN A 83 23.00 9.05 -6.37
N MET A 84 22.13 10.05 -6.48
CA MET A 84 22.53 11.44 -6.24
C MET A 84 22.99 11.60 -4.79
N LEU A 85 24.08 12.34 -4.58
CA LEU A 85 24.68 12.58 -3.25
C LEU A 85 25.06 11.31 -2.49
N GLY A 86 25.19 10.15 -3.16
CA GLY A 86 25.51 8.88 -2.51
C GLY A 86 24.41 8.35 -1.59
N ILE A 87 23.16 8.76 -1.80
CA ILE A 87 22.02 8.43 -0.93
C ILE A 87 21.78 6.92 -0.76
N ARG A 88 22.23 6.08 -1.70
CA ARG A 88 22.10 4.62 -1.59
C ARG A 88 22.84 4.01 -0.40
N LYS A 89 23.78 4.73 0.23
CA LYS A 89 24.43 4.29 1.47
C LYS A 89 23.44 4.10 2.63
N VAL A 90 22.34 4.84 2.63
CA VAL A 90 21.33 4.82 3.70
C VAL A 90 19.99 4.21 3.28
N LEU A 91 19.80 3.95 1.98
CA LEU A 91 18.56 3.40 1.45
C LEU A 91 18.64 1.88 1.26
N SER A 92 17.46 1.26 1.27
CA SER A 92 17.31 -0.16 0.98
C SER A 92 17.32 -0.40 -0.53
N PRO A 93 17.83 -1.55 -1.02
CA PRO A 93 17.65 -1.96 -2.41
C PRO A 93 16.17 -1.99 -2.85
N PHE A 94 15.25 -2.27 -1.93
CA PHE A 94 13.81 -2.28 -2.22
C PHE A 94 13.26 -0.89 -2.57
N ASP A 95 13.91 0.20 -2.13
CA ASP A 95 13.47 1.57 -2.42
C ASP A 95 13.65 1.93 -3.90
N LEU A 96 14.54 1.23 -4.62
CA LEU A 96 14.68 1.35 -6.07
C LEU A 96 13.42 0.89 -6.80
N HIS A 97 12.73 -0.13 -6.27
CA HIS A 97 11.49 -0.65 -6.82
C HIS A 97 10.26 0.11 -6.29
N ASN A 98 10.24 0.38 -4.99
CA ASN A 98 9.10 0.96 -4.29
C ASN A 98 8.99 2.48 -4.43
N HIS A 99 10.03 3.13 -4.95
CA HIS A 99 10.08 4.58 -5.21
C HIS A 99 9.68 5.44 -3.99
N GLY A 100 9.97 4.96 -2.78
CA GLY A 100 9.71 5.68 -1.54
C GLY A 100 8.25 5.70 -1.08
N ARG A 101 7.35 4.96 -1.76
CA ARG A 101 5.94 4.81 -1.37
C ARG A 101 5.73 3.93 -0.15
N PHE A 102 6.72 3.11 0.18
CA PHE A 102 6.64 2.15 1.27
C PHE A 102 7.69 2.43 2.34
N SER A 103 7.30 2.26 3.60
CA SER A 103 8.20 2.18 4.74
C SER A 103 7.81 0.97 5.59
N GLY A 104 8.59 -0.10 5.47
CA GLY A 104 8.23 -1.40 6.04
C GLY A 104 6.88 -1.89 5.50
N LYS A 105 5.89 -2.03 6.39
CA LYS A 105 4.53 -2.48 6.03
C LYS A 105 3.58 -1.34 5.63
N PHE A 106 3.97 -0.08 5.81
CA PHE A 106 3.09 1.08 5.61
C PHE A 106 3.23 1.64 4.19
N HIS A 107 2.10 2.06 3.62
CA HIS A 107 2.01 2.74 2.34
C HIS A 107 1.71 4.23 2.54
N ASN A 108 2.41 5.08 1.78
CA ASN A 108 2.29 6.53 1.84
C ASN A 108 1.59 7.05 0.56
N PRO A 109 0.26 7.24 0.56
CA PRO A 109 -0.48 7.70 -0.62
C PRO A 109 -0.19 9.15 -1.00
N GLY A 110 0.40 9.92 -0.08
CA GLY A 110 0.85 11.29 -0.35
C GLY A 110 2.10 11.37 -1.25
N ARG A 111 2.82 10.26 -1.45
CA ARG A 111 4.13 10.25 -2.14
C ARG A 111 3.97 10.06 -3.65
N VAL A 112 4.48 11.03 -4.41
CA VAL A 112 4.55 11.03 -5.88
C VAL A 112 5.97 10.79 -6.38
#